data_AF-A0A444WQ88-F1
#
_entry.id   AF-A0A444WQ88-F1
#
_cell.length_a   1.000
_cell.length_b   1.000
_cell.length_c   1.000
_cell.angle_alpha   90.00
_cell.angle_beta   90.00
_cell.angle_gamma   90.00
#
_symmetry.space_group_name_H-M   'P 1'
#
loop_
_entity.id
_entity.type
_entity.pdbx_description
1 polymer ?
#
loop_
_entity_poly.entity_id
_entity_poly.type
_entity_poly.pdbx_seq_one_letter_code
_entity_poly.pdbx_strand_id
1 'polypeptide(L)'
;MCILTKSSDKSKHNLEKRSTQSALGYTTYEVVEQISNSTFNKFAVTYDVISFEVKCQCLLFESKGILCRHSLSALSFERVNKVSLRYILERWSKNVKRRHTHIKSSHDEPLFEPRRSEELTGILHRAYDNTRVG
;
A
#
# COMPACT_ATOMS: atom_id res chain seq x y z
N MET A 1 16.25 2.01 -8.86
CA MET A 1 16.12 2.90 -7.68
C MET A 1 15.50 4.22 -8.15
N CYS A 2 14.59 4.83 -7.38
CA CYS A 2 14.03 6.16 -7.70
C CYS A 2 14.77 7.23 -6.90
N ILE A 3 15.29 8.26 -7.57
CA ILE A 3 15.89 9.44 -6.93
C ILE A 3 14.92 10.61 -7.09
N LEU A 4 14.61 11.31 -6.00
CA LEU A 4 13.71 12.46 -6.00
C LEU A 4 14.50 13.76 -5.91
N THR A 5 14.21 14.70 -6.80
CA THR A 5 14.64 16.08 -6.67
C THR A 5 13.38 16.97 -6.59
N LYS A 6 13.29 17.80 -5.55
CA LYS A 6 12.24 18.82 -5.45
C LYS A 6 12.56 19.92 -6.47
N SER A 7 11.65 20.17 -7.42
CA SER A 7 11.81 21.32 -8.32
C SER A 7 11.40 22.57 -7.55
N SER A 8 12.37 23.44 -7.25
CA SER A 8 12.10 24.74 -6.62
C SER A 8 11.88 25.76 -7.74
N ASP A 9 10.63 26.16 -7.96
CA ASP A 9 10.31 27.28 -8.85
C ASP A 9 10.97 28.56 -8.30
N LYS A 10 12.08 28.97 -8.92
CA LYS A 10 12.72 30.24 -8.64
C LYS A 10 11.93 31.38 -9.29
N SER A 11 10.91 31.85 -8.59
CA SER A 11 10.43 33.22 -8.74
C SER A 11 10.89 34.04 -7.54
N LYS A 12 11.84 34.94 -7.81
CA LYS A 12 12.39 35.97 -6.89
C LYS A 12 11.20 36.70 -6.23
N HIS A 13 11.12 36.91 -4.92
CA HIS A 13 11.95 37.79 -4.08
C HIS A 13 11.94 37.33 -2.60
N ASN A 14 13.04 37.61 -1.90
CA ASN A 14 13.31 37.47 -0.45
C ASN A 14 12.09 37.39 0.50
N LEU A 15 11.98 36.30 1.28
CA LEU A 15 11.61 36.35 2.71
C LEU A 15 12.01 35.05 3.44
N GLU A 16 12.53 35.23 4.65
CA GLU A 16 13.20 34.25 5.51
C GLU A 16 12.47 32.94 5.83
N LYS A 17 13.29 31.87 5.88
CA LYS A 17 13.24 30.68 6.73
C LYS A 17 12.02 30.53 7.66
N ARG A 18 10.88 30.11 7.10
CA ARG A 18 9.82 29.41 7.83
C ARG A 18 8.99 28.62 6.82
N SER A 19 9.04 27.29 6.92
CA SER A 19 8.22 26.30 6.19
C SER A 19 7.17 26.92 5.25
N THR A 20 7.57 27.27 4.03
CA THR A 20 6.64 27.82 3.04
C THR A 20 5.82 26.67 2.48
N GLN A 21 4.57 26.57 2.93
CA GLN A 21 3.51 26.02 2.10
C GLN A 21 3.67 26.67 0.72
N SER A 22 3.84 25.86 -0.34
CA SER A 22 3.85 26.37 -1.69
C SER A 22 2.59 27.21 -1.89
N ALA A 23 2.73 28.45 -2.39
CA ALA A 23 1.63 29.42 -2.53
C ALA A 23 0.45 28.92 -3.39
N LEU A 24 0.59 27.76 -4.02
CA LEU A 24 -0.38 27.12 -4.91
C LEU A 24 -0.97 25.82 -4.34
N GLY A 25 -0.61 25.41 -3.13
CA GLY A 25 -1.15 24.21 -2.48
C GLY A 25 -0.66 22.88 -3.07
N TYR A 26 0.30 22.90 -4.01
CA TYR A 26 0.90 21.69 -4.59
C TYR A 26 2.42 21.75 -4.62
N THR A 27 3.07 20.58 -4.68
CA THR A 27 4.52 20.42 -4.80
C THR A 27 4.84 19.49 -5.97
N THR A 28 5.80 19.85 -6.82
CA THR A 28 6.24 19.02 -7.95
C THR A 28 7.64 18.46 -7.74
N TYR A 29 7.81 17.19 -8.06
CA TYR A 29 9.03 16.41 -7.97
C TYR A 29 9.45 15.95 -9.36
N GLU A 30 10.75 16.01 -9.64
CA GLU A 30 11.34 15.21 -10.71
C GLU A 30 11.84 13.90 -10.10
N VAL A 31 11.28 12.78 -10.57
CA VAL A 31 11.67 11.44 -10.16
C VAL A 31 12.52 10.83 -11.27
N VAL A 32 13.78 10.55 -10.94
CA VAL A 32 14.71 9.88 -11.84
C VAL A 32 14.71 8.39 -11.54
N GLU A 33 14.47 7.60 -12.58
CA GLU A 33 14.49 6.15 -12.52
C GLU A 33 15.58 5.59 -13.42
N GLN A 34 16.42 4.73 -12.85
CA GLN A 34 17.37 3.93 -13.62
C GLN A 34 16.69 2.70 -14.23
N ILE A 35 16.80 2.55 -15.55
CA ILE A 35 16.31 1.37 -16.31
C ILE A 35 17.45 0.38 -16.56
N SER A 36 18.62 0.90 -16.88
CA SER A 36 19.84 0.13 -17.17
C SER A 36 21.05 0.90 -16.64
N ASN A 37 22.27 0.36 -16.81
CA ASN A 37 23.50 0.99 -16.30
C ASN A 37 23.68 2.44 -16.77
N SER A 38 23.22 2.78 -17.98
CA SER A 38 23.37 4.11 -18.58
C SER A 38 22.05 4.80 -18.93
N THR A 39 20.91 4.11 -18.84
CA THR A 39 19.60 4.66 -19.21
C THR A 39 18.80 5.06 -17.99
N PHE A 40 18.39 6.33 -17.96
CA PHE A 40 17.55 6.89 -16.92
C PHE A 40 16.33 7.56 -17.52
N ASN A 41 15.16 7.32 -16.94
CA ASN A 41 13.94 8.04 -17.25
C ASN A 41 13.66 9.09 -16.18
N LYS A 42 12.98 10.15 -16.60
CA LYS A 42 12.53 11.22 -15.72
C LYS A 42 11.01 11.29 -15.75
N PHE A 43 10.41 11.42 -14.58
CA PHE A 43 8.97 11.53 -14.42
C PHE A 43 8.64 12.72 -13.54
N ALA A 44 7.74 13.58 -14.01
CA ALA A 44 7.13 14.59 -13.15
C ALA A 44 6.09 13.93 -12.24
N VAL A 45 6.14 14.27 -10.94
CA VAL A 45 5.13 13.89 -9.95
C VAL A 45 4.66 15.14 -9.22
N THR A 46 3.37 15.41 -9.24
CA THR A 46 2.77 16.53 -8.52
C THR A 46 1.93 15.98 -7.37
N TYR A 47 2.15 16.51 -6.18
CA TYR A 47 1.35 16.26 -4.99
C TYR A 47 0.57 17.52 -4.64
N ASP A 48 -0.75 17.43 -4.65
CA ASP A 48 -1.67 18.48 -4.21
C ASP A 48 -2.05 18.25 -2.75
N VAL A 49 -1.68 19.20 -1.90
CA VAL A 49 -1.87 19.15 -0.45
C VAL A 49 -3.32 19.44 -0.07
N ILE A 50 -4.08 20.13 -0.92
CA ILE A 50 -5.48 20.48 -0.68
C ILE A 50 -6.36 19.26 -0.94
N SER A 51 -6.17 18.62 -2.09
CA SER A 51 -6.97 17.44 -2.48
C SER A 51 -6.40 16.11 -1.95
N PHE A 52 -5.19 16.12 -1.37
CA PHE A 52 -4.43 14.93 -1.00
C PHE A 52 -4.23 13.97 -2.19
N GLU A 53 -4.09 14.54 -3.38
CA GLU A 53 -3.92 13.81 -4.63
C GLU A 53 -2.49 13.84 -5.13
N VAL A 54 -2.05 12.72 -5.70
CA VAL A 54 -0.77 12.61 -6.41
C VAL A 54 -1.04 12.25 -7.87
N LYS A 55 -0.40 12.99 -8.78
CA LYS A 55 -0.39 12.74 -10.22
C LYS A 55 1.02 12.48 -10.66
N CYS A 56 1.22 11.42 -11.42
CA CYS A 56 2.52 11.12 -12.03
C CYS A 56 2.35 11.03 -13.55
N GLN A 57 3.35 11.52 -14.28
CA GLN A 57 3.44 11.39 -15.73
C GLN A 57 3.36 9.94 -16.24
N CYS A 58 3.58 8.95 -15.36
CA CYS A 58 3.38 7.52 -15.66
C CYS A 58 1.93 7.17 -16.01
N LEU A 59 0.94 7.96 -15.56
CA LEU A 59 -0.50 7.77 -15.72
C LEU A 59 -1.02 6.37 -15.32
N LEU A 60 -0.30 5.66 -14.42
CA LEU A 60 -0.68 4.31 -14.01
C LEU A 60 -1.98 4.28 -13.22
N PHE A 61 -2.26 5.34 -12.46
CA PHE A 61 -3.50 5.43 -11.70
C PHE A 61 -4.69 5.65 -12.62
N GLU A 62 -4.56 6.54 -13.61
CA GLU A 62 -5.58 6.85 -14.59
C GLU A 62 -5.89 5.65 -15.48
N SER A 63 -4.87 4.83 -15.82
CA SER A 63 -5.03 3.66 -16.68
C SER A 63 -5.41 2.38 -15.95
N LYS A 64 -4.96 2.17 -14.71
CA LYS A 64 -5.15 0.90 -13.97
C LYS A 64 -5.72 1.04 -12.56
N GLY A 65 -5.98 2.26 -12.09
CA GLY A 65 -6.41 2.53 -10.71
C GLY A 65 -5.34 2.26 -9.65
N ILE A 66 -4.07 2.12 -10.05
CA ILE A 66 -2.96 1.75 -9.15
C ILE A 66 -1.89 2.85 -9.17
N LEU A 67 -1.46 3.28 -7.98
CA LEU A 67 -0.35 4.22 -7.83
C LEU A 67 0.97 3.60 -8.33
N CYS A 68 1.69 4.30 -9.21
CA CYS A 68 3.02 3.87 -9.62
C CYS A 68 4.05 4.11 -8.52
N ARG A 69 5.19 3.41 -8.60
CA ARG A 69 6.30 3.56 -7.66
C ARG A 69 6.77 5.01 -7.52
N HIS A 70 6.68 5.81 -8.59
CA HIS A 70 7.09 7.22 -8.57
C HIS A 70 6.18 8.04 -7.66
N SER A 71 4.85 7.88 -7.78
CA SER A 71 3.86 8.49 -6.89
C SER A 71 4.08 8.06 -5.43
N LEU A 72 4.27 6.76 -5.19
CA LEU A 72 4.53 6.23 -3.85
C LEU A 72 5.83 6.80 -3.26
N SER A 73 6.88 6.93 -4.07
CA SER A 73 8.15 7.52 -3.67
C SER A 73 7.98 8.98 -3.27
N ALA A 74 7.22 9.77 -4.03
CA ALA A 74 6.94 11.18 -3.71
C ALA A 74 6.12 11.32 -2.42
N LEU A 75 5.06 10.51 -2.25
CA LEU A 75 4.27 10.48 -1.01
C LEU A 75 5.11 10.10 0.22
N SER A 76 6.00 9.12 0.06
CA SER A 76 6.92 8.70 1.12
C SER A 76 7.93 9.80 1.46
N PHE A 77 8.45 10.50 0.46
CA PHE A 77 9.40 11.60 0.65
C PHE A 77 8.76 12.78 1.38
N GLU A 78 7.51 13.12 1.01
CA GLU A 78 6.74 14.19 1.64
C GLU A 78 6.15 13.77 3.00
N ARG A 79 6.35 12.52 3.44
CA ARG A 79 5.87 11.97 4.71
C ARG A 79 4.36 12.12 4.90
N VAL A 80 3.62 11.91 3.81
CA VAL A 80 2.17 12.07 3.78
C VAL A 80 1.50 10.98 4.62
N ASN A 81 0.65 11.39 5.57
CA ASN A 81 -0.14 10.50 6.42
C ASN A 81 -1.61 10.37 6.00
N LYS A 82 -2.05 11.17 5.02
CA LYS A 82 -3.41 11.20 4.49
C LYS A 82 -3.37 11.28 2.97
N VAL A 83 -4.11 10.40 2.31
CA VAL A 83 -4.27 10.39 0.85
C VAL A 83 -5.76 10.39 0.52
N SER A 84 -6.13 10.89 -0.66
CA SER A 84 -7.51 10.82 -1.13
C SER A 84 -8.04 9.38 -1.14
N LEU A 85 -9.32 9.21 -0.76
CA LEU A 85 -9.97 7.89 -0.64
C LEU A 85 -9.95 7.11 -1.97
N ARG A 86 -9.85 7.80 -3.11
CA ARG A 86 -9.73 7.19 -4.45
C ARG A 86 -8.54 6.22 -4.57
N TYR A 87 -7.51 6.37 -3.75
CA TYR A 87 -6.33 5.49 -3.77
C TYR A 87 -6.46 4.28 -2.85
N ILE A 88 -7.41 4.29 -1.92
CA ILE A 88 -7.61 3.20 -0.97
C ILE A 88 -8.49 2.14 -1.64
N LEU A 89 -7.86 1.13 -2.22
CA LEU A 89 -8.56 -0.02 -2.78
C LEU A 89 -9.35 -0.74 -1.68
N GLU A 90 -10.59 -1.16 -1.98
CA GLU A 90 -11.44 -1.87 -1.02
C GLU A 90 -10.73 -3.06 -0.37
N ARG A 91 -9.95 -3.83 -1.14
CA ARG A 91 -9.17 -4.98 -0.63
C ARG A 91 -8.16 -4.65 0.49
N TRP A 92 -7.79 -3.38 0.64
CA TRP A 92 -6.89 -2.88 1.70
C TRP A 92 -7.66 -2.26 2.87
N SER A 93 -8.98 -2.07 2.74
CA SER A 93 -9.82 -1.63 3.85
C SER A 93 -9.88 -2.73 4.92
N LYS A 94 -9.67 -2.31 6.18
CA LYS A 94 -9.74 -3.19 7.37
C LYS A 94 -11.11 -3.87 7.52
N ASN A 95 -12.14 -3.33 6.89
CA ASN A 95 -13.52 -3.78 7.01
C ASN A 95 -13.91 -4.86 5.98
N VAL A 96 -12.99 -5.33 5.14
CA VAL A 96 -13.29 -6.42 4.19
C VAL A 96 -13.18 -7.77 4.90
N LYS A 97 -14.33 -8.46 5.01
CA LYS A 97 -14.38 -9.88 5.40
C LYS A 97 -13.71 -10.71 4.30
N ARG A 98 -12.42 -11.02 4.47
CA ARG A 98 -11.74 -12.01 3.61
C ARG A 98 -12.38 -13.37 3.86
N ARG A 99 -13.10 -13.89 2.87
CA ARG A 99 -13.34 -15.33 2.78
C ARG A 99 -11.99 -15.95 2.45
N HIS A 100 -11.28 -16.44 3.45
CA HIS A 100 -10.11 -17.27 3.22
C HIS A 100 -10.62 -18.50 2.49
N THR A 101 -10.47 -18.57 1.17
CA THR A 101 -10.48 -19.86 0.50
C THR A 101 -9.26 -20.58 1.05
N HIS A 102 -9.48 -21.72 1.71
CA HIS A 102 -8.40 -22.65 2.05
C HIS A 102 -7.73 -23.06 0.74
N ILE A 103 -6.71 -22.32 0.32
CA ILE A 103 -5.84 -22.74 -0.77
C ILE A 103 -5.01 -23.87 -0.17
N LYS A 104 -5.39 -25.11 -0.46
CA LYS A 104 -4.55 -26.28 -0.19
C LYS A 104 -3.27 -26.11 -1.01
N SER A 105 -2.14 -25.92 -0.34
CA SER A 105 -0.83 -26.00 -0.97
C SER A 105 -0.53 -27.45 -1.33
N SER A 106 0.07 -27.70 -2.50
CA SER A 106 0.44 -29.03 -3.00
C SER A 106 1.63 -29.67 -2.27
N HIS A 107 2.01 -29.16 -1.09
CA HIS A 107 3.14 -29.65 -0.30
C HIS A 107 2.71 -30.44 0.94
N ASP A 108 1.41 -30.59 1.18
CA ASP A 108 0.91 -31.52 2.19
C ASP A 108 0.80 -32.91 1.54
N GLU A 109 1.89 -33.68 1.65
CA GLU A 109 1.91 -35.11 1.36
C GLU A 109 0.87 -35.80 2.28
N PRO A 110 -0.12 -36.55 1.74
CA PRO A 110 -1.12 -37.20 2.56
C PRO A 110 -0.58 -38.50 3.16
N LEU A 111 0.26 -38.38 4.19
CA LEU A 111 0.52 -39.51 5.09
C LEU A 111 -0.71 -39.70 5.97
N PHE A 112 -1.62 -40.51 5.45
CA PHE A 112 -2.63 -41.24 6.21
C PHE A 112 -2.00 -41.82 7.49
N GLU A 113 -2.35 -41.27 8.65
CA GLU A 113 -2.47 -42.06 9.87
C GLU A 113 -3.88 -41.88 10.45
N PRO A 114 -4.83 -42.75 10.06
CA PRO A 114 -6.17 -42.76 10.64
C PRO A 114 -6.14 -43.63 11.89
N ARG A 115 -5.89 -43.07 13.08
CA ARG A 115 -6.22 -43.73 14.37
C ARG A 115 -6.12 -42.88 15.66
N ARG A 116 -6.11 -41.54 15.59
CA ARG A 116 -6.14 -40.68 16.81
C ARG A 116 -7.24 -39.62 16.84
N SER A 117 -7.86 -39.32 15.70
CA SER A 117 -8.91 -38.29 15.62
C SER A 117 -10.23 -38.74 16.22
N GLU A 118 -10.60 -40.02 16.04
CA GLU A 118 -11.85 -40.60 16.57
C GLU A 118 -11.87 -40.67 18.11
N GLU A 119 -10.69 -40.87 18.72
CA GLU A 119 -10.53 -40.94 20.16
C GLU A 119 -10.74 -39.57 20.82
N LEU A 120 -10.23 -38.51 20.18
CA LEU A 120 -10.43 -37.12 20.62
C LEU A 120 -11.89 -36.69 20.49
N THR A 121 -12.59 -37.07 19.40
CA THR A 121 -14.03 -36.80 19.29
C THR A 121 -14.84 -37.53 20.36
N GLY A 122 -14.48 -38.76 20.72
CA GLY A 122 -15.12 -39.50 21.81
C GLY A 122 -14.88 -38.90 23.21
N ILE A 123 -13.68 -38.37 23.47
CA ILE A 123 -13.36 -37.66 24.72
C ILE A 123 -14.15 -36.35 24.82
N LEU A 124 -14.25 -35.59 23.74
CA LEU A 124 -14.98 -34.32 23.71
C LEU A 124 -16.49 -34.50 23.91
N HIS A 125 -17.08 -35.56 23.33
CA HIS A 125 -18.52 -35.83 23.49
C HIS A 125 -18.87 -36.15 24.96
N ARG A 126 -18.06 -37.00 25.62
CA ARG A 126 -18.24 -37.31 27.05
C ARG A 126 -18.09 -36.09 27.95
N ALA A 127 -17.15 -35.21 27.65
CA ALA A 127 -16.94 -33.97 28.42
C ALA A 127 -18.13 -33.00 28.26
N TYR A 128 -18.74 -32.96 27.08
CA TYR A 128 -19.91 -32.13 26.81
C TYR A 128 -21.16 -32.63 27.54
N ASP A 129 -21.41 -33.94 27.56
CA ASP A 129 -22.58 -34.51 28.23
C ASP A 129 -22.51 -34.38 29.76
N ASN A 130 -21.30 -34.45 30.35
CA ASN A 130 -21.09 -34.27 31.80
C ASN A 130 -21.28 -32.84 32.30
N THR A 131 -21.24 -31.84 31.42
CA THR A 131 -21.45 -30.42 31.78
C THR A 131 -22.92 -29.99 31.67
N ARG A 132 -23.81 -30.89 31.26
CA ARG A 132 -25.24 -30.62 31.06
C ARG A 132 -26.15 -31.29 32.10
N VAL A 133 -25.59 -32.08 33.03
CA VAL A 133 -26.33 -32.74 34.15
C VAL A 133 -25.69 -32.42 35.52
N GLY A 134 -25.07 -31.24 35.66
CA GLY A 134 -24.59 -30.72 36.94
C GLY A 134 -25.33 -29.46 37.35
#